data_AF-A0A352AZU7-F1
#
_entry.id   AF-A0A352AZU7-F1
#
_cell.length_a   1.000
_cell.length_b   1.000
_cell.length_c   1.000
_cell.angle_alpha   90.00
_cell.angle_beta   90.00
_cell.angle_gamma   90.00
#
_symmetry.space_group_name_H-M   'P 1'
#
loop_
_entity.id
_entity.type
_entity.pdbx_description
1 polymer ?
#
loop_
_entity_poly.entity_id
_entity_poly.type
_entity_poly.pdbx_seq_one_letter_code
_entity_poly.pdbx_strand_id
1 'polypeptide(L)'
;FKSKTTQYGLAGALVRSAKAGHSEHQTGLAVDVSVPAQGCAIMTCFGDTEAGKWIAENAWRFGYIVRYEETTQATTGYSYEPWHLRYVGIEIAREYSENGIHTLEDYWSLPPAEFYLEEITASTID
;
A
#
# COMPACT_ATOMS: atom_id res chain seq x y z
N PHE A 1 3.67 -9.54 9.65
CA PHE A 1 4.69 -10.39 9.00
C PHE A 1 4.73 -11.85 9.48
N LYS A 2 5.27 -12.18 10.66
CA LYS A 2 5.48 -13.60 11.11
C LYS A 2 4.26 -14.52 10.93
N SER A 3 3.09 -14.09 11.41
CA SER A 3 1.83 -14.84 11.24
C SER A 3 1.47 -15.05 9.77
N LYS A 4 1.67 -14.04 8.91
CA LYS A 4 1.43 -14.15 7.46
C LYS A 4 2.42 -15.08 6.78
N THR A 5 3.68 -15.11 7.23
CA THR A 5 4.67 -16.10 6.77
C THR A 5 4.25 -17.52 7.11
N THR A 6 3.72 -17.76 8.31
CA THR A 6 3.15 -19.07 8.67
C THR A 6 1.95 -19.43 7.81
N GLN A 7 1.10 -18.46 7.48
CA GLN A 7 -0.14 -18.69 6.74
C GLN A 7 0.07 -18.87 5.23
N TYR A 8 1.00 -18.13 4.62
CA TYR A 8 1.13 -18.01 3.16
C TYR A 8 2.54 -18.31 2.63
N GLY A 9 3.48 -18.70 3.50
CA GLY A 9 4.91 -18.78 3.16
C GLY A 9 5.56 -17.40 3.05
N LEU A 10 6.89 -17.39 2.89
CA LEU A 10 7.66 -16.13 2.84
C LEU A 10 7.26 -15.26 1.66
N ALA A 11 7.23 -15.82 0.45
CA ALA A 11 6.88 -15.07 -0.77
C ALA A 11 5.47 -14.44 -0.67
N GLY A 12 4.48 -15.20 -0.19
CA GLY A 12 3.12 -14.70 0.00
C GLY A 12 3.00 -13.65 1.10
N ALA A 13 3.85 -13.71 2.13
CA ALA A 13 3.87 -12.71 3.19
C ALA A 13 4.52 -11.39 2.74
N LEU A 14 5.57 -11.45 1.91
CA LEU A 14 6.31 -10.27 1.45
C LEU A 14 5.43 -9.29 0.67
N VAL A 15 4.48 -9.77 -0.12
CA VAL A 15 3.58 -8.93 -0.93
C VAL A 15 2.28 -8.52 -0.22
N ARG A 16 2.00 -9.03 0.99
CA ARG A 16 0.75 -8.79 1.75
C ARG A 16 0.96 -8.22 3.15
N SER A 17 2.20 -8.09 3.59
CA SER A 17 2.51 -7.66 4.93
C SER A 17 3.90 -7.05 4.98
N ALA A 18 3.98 -5.90 5.64
CA ALA A 18 5.24 -5.26 5.92
C ALA A 18 6.06 -6.01 6.98
N LYS A 19 7.37 -6.11 6.78
CA LYS A 19 8.32 -6.32 7.89
C LYS A 19 8.23 -5.14 8.86
N ALA A 20 8.57 -5.39 10.13
CA ALA A 20 8.67 -4.29 11.09
C ALA A 20 9.68 -3.24 10.61
N GLY A 21 9.37 -1.95 10.81
CA GLY A 21 10.19 -0.83 10.33
C GLY A 21 9.92 -0.45 8.86
N HIS A 22 9.09 -1.20 8.14
CA HIS A 22 8.83 -1.00 6.71
C HIS A 22 7.34 -0.81 6.41
N SER A 23 6.52 -0.54 7.43
CA SER A 23 5.08 -0.34 7.26
C SER A 23 4.74 1.15 7.31
N GLU A 24 3.97 1.63 6.34
CA GLU A 24 3.43 2.99 6.39
C GLU A 24 2.51 3.22 7.60
N HIS A 25 1.85 2.18 8.12
CA HIS A 25 1.04 2.27 9.34
C HIS A 25 1.86 2.75 10.55
N GLN A 26 3.17 2.50 10.60
CA GLN A 26 4.02 3.00 11.69
C GLN A 26 4.23 4.52 11.65
N THR A 27 3.96 5.17 10.52
CA THR A 27 4.02 6.63 10.39
C THR A 27 2.81 7.33 11.01
N GLY A 28 1.70 6.60 11.24
CA GLY A 28 0.40 7.17 11.58
C GLY A 28 -0.31 7.88 10.42
N LEU A 29 0.21 7.78 9.19
CA LEU A 29 -0.36 8.40 7.99
C LEU A 29 -1.03 7.40 7.04
N ALA A 30 -1.05 6.11 7.38
CA ALA A 30 -1.80 5.10 6.65
C ALA A 30 -3.00 4.62 7.47
N VAL A 31 -4.09 4.31 6.78
CA VAL A 31 -5.30 3.75 7.37
C VAL A 31 -5.89 2.68 6.47
N ASP A 32 -6.30 1.57 7.08
CA ASP A 32 -7.07 0.53 6.42
C ASP A 32 -8.56 0.78 6.67
N VAL A 33 -9.35 0.87 5.61
CA VAL A 33 -10.80 1.14 5.71
C VAL A 33 -11.63 0.01 5.14
N SER A 34 -12.82 -0.20 5.69
CA SER A 34 -13.78 -1.16 5.14
C SER A 34 -15.21 -0.77 5.47
N VAL A 35 -16.14 -1.34 4.71
CA VAL A 35 -17.57 -1.29 5.01
C VAL A 35 -18.09 -2.73 5.07
N PRO A 36 -17.97 -3.42 6.22
CA PRO A 36 -18.29 -4.84 6.33
C PRO A 36 -19.72 -5.21 5.87
N ALA A 37 -20.67 -4.28 5.97
CA ALA A 37 -22.03 -4.46 5.47
C ALA A 37 -22.11 -4.68 3.95
N GLN A 38 -21.07 -4.32 3.20
CA GLN A 38 -20.95 -4.57 1.76
C GLN A 38 -20.27 -5.93 1.45
N GLY A 39 -20.08 -6.79 2.46
CA GLY A 39 -19.69 -8.19 2.28
C GLY A 39 -18.21 -8.46 2.04
N CYS A 40 -17.38 -7.43 2.00
CA CYS A 40 -15.93 -7.56 1.83
C CYS A 40 -15.19 -6.54 2.70
N ALA A 41 -14.32 -7.01 3.59
CA ALA A 41 -13.56 -6.17 4.51
C ALA A 41 -12.08 -6.54 4.47
N ILE A 42 -11.21 -5.56 4.16
CA ILE A 42 -9.75 -5.73 4.09
C ILE A 42 -9.35 -6.91 3.17
N MET A 43 -9.95 -6.93 1.97
CA MET A 43 -9.70 -7.92 0.93
C MET A 43 -9.84 -7.27 -0.45
N THR A 44 -9.29 -7.88 -1.50
CA THR A 44 -9.25 -7.30 -2.86
C THR A 44 -10.65 -7.00 -3.41
N CYS A 45 -11.64 -7.81 -3.07
CA CYS A 45 -13.05 -7.57 -3.44
C CYS A 45 -13.61 -6.25 -2.90
N PHE A 46 -12.93 -5.56 -1.97
CA PHE A 46 -13.38 -4.27 -1.46
C PHE A 46 -13.39 -3.23 -2.58
N GLY A 47 -12.46 -3.32 -3.54
CA GLY A 47 -12.42 -2.45 -4.72
C GLY A 47 -13.67 -2.55 -5.60
N ASP A 48 -14.40 -3.67 -5.56
CA ASP A 48 -15.62 -3.88 -6.34
C ASP A 48 -16.87 -3.31 -5.67
N THR A 49 -16.78 -2.99 -4.37
CA THR A 49 -17.88 -2.45 -3.58
C THR A 49 -18.16 -0.98 -3.92
N GLU A 50 -19.35 -0.48 -3.57
CA GLU A 50 -19.68 0.94 -3.75
C GLU A 50 -18.71 1.85 -2.99
N ALA A 51 -18.35 1.45 -1.76
CA ALA A 51 -17.40 2.20 -0.93
C ALA A 51 -15.99 2.21 -1.53
N GLY A 52 -15.50 1.06 -2.01
CA GLY A 52 -14.17 0.95 -2.62
C GLY A 52 -14.05 1.78 -3.90
N LYS A 53 -15.05 1.72 -4.78
CA LYS A 53 -15.12 2.55 -6.00
C LYS A 53 -15.14 4.04 -5.66
N TRP A 54 -15.98 4.44 -4.70
CA TRP A 54 -16.03 5.83 -4.26
C TRP A 54 -14.68 6.30 -3.73
N ILE A 55 -14.00 5.47 -2.92
CA ILE A 55 -12.67 5.77 -2.40
C ILE A 55 -11.66 5.96 -3.53
N ALA A 56 -11.59 5.03 -4.49
CA ALA A 56 -10.67 5.13 -5.62
C ALA A 56 -10.86 6.43 -6.42
N GLU A 57 -12.11 6.89 -6.57
CA GLU A 57 -12.45 8.10 -7.32
C GLU A 57 -12.31 9.40 -6.51
N ASN A 58 -12.39 9.35 -5.16
CA ASN A 58 -12.58 10.54 -4.34
C ASN A 58 -11.57 10.75 -3.21
N ALA A 59 -10.79 9.75 -2.82
CA ALA A 59 -9.88 9.84 -1.67
C ALA A 59 -8.92 11.04 -1.78
N TRP A 60 -8.48 11.35 -2.99
CA TRP A 60 -7.55 12.46 -3.28
C TRP A 60 -8.08 13.82 -2.81
N ARG A 61 -9.41 14.02 -2.83
CA ARG A 61 -10.08 15.25 -2.40
C ARG A 61 -9.85 15.55 -0.92
N PHE A 62 -9.46 14.53 -0.15
CA PHE A 62 -9.24 14.57 1.29
C PHE A 62 -7.76 14.38 1.66
N GLY A 63 -6.85 14.42 0.68
CA GLY A 63 -5.42 14.27 0.89
C GLY A 63 -4.95 12.81 1.02
N TYR A 64 -5.77 11.85 0.63
CA TYR A 64 -5.43 10.42 0.63
C TYR A 64 -5.29 9.87 -0.78
N ILE A 65 -4.46 8.84 -0.93
CA ILE A 65 -4.38 8.01 -2.14
C ILE A 65 -4.65 6.55 -1.78
N VAL A 66 -5.15 5.77 -2.74
CA VAL A 66 -5.06 4.30 -2.66
C VAL A 66 -3.61 3.93 -2.93
N ARG A 67 -2.89 3.44 -1.91
CA ARG A 67 -1.42 3.34 -1.98
C ARG A 67 -0.92 2.23 -2.91
N TYR A 68 -1.66 1.13 -2.95
CA TYR A 68 -1.29 -0.11 -3.63
C TYR A 68 -2.41 -0.49 -4.62
N GLU A 69 -2.28 0.00 -5.85
CA GLU A 69 -3.23 -0.26 -6.94
C GLU A 69 -2.92 -1.59 -7.66
N GLU A 70 -3.89 -2.13 -8.40
CA GLU A 70 -3.83 -3.47 -8.99
C GLU A 70 -2.62 -3.69 -9.91
N THR A 71 -2.19 -2.66 -10.63
CA THR A 71 -1.11 -2.71 -11.61
C THR A 71 0.25 -2.28 -11.06
N THR A 72 0.34 -1.94 -9.78
CA THR A 72 1.51 -1.23 -9.21
C THR A 72 2.47 -2.12 -8.42
N GLN A 73 2.20 -3.42 -8.31
CA GLN A 73 3.01 -4.33 -7.49
C GLN A 73 4.50 -4.35 -7.89
N ALA A 74 4.80 -4.28 -9.19
CA ALA A 74 6.20 -4.26 -9.67
C ALA A 74 6.97 -3.01 -9.23
N THR A 75 6.27 -1.93 -8.87
CA THR A 75 6.88 -0.69 -8.37
C THR A 75 6.86 -0.62 -6.85
N THR A 76 5.76 -1.02 -6.22
CA THR A 76 5.54 -0.84 -4.77
C THR A 76 5.94 -2.05 -3.93
N GLY A 77 6.03 -3.24 -4.53
CA GLY A 77 6.28 -4.51 -3.84
C GLY A 77 5.06 -5.13 -3.16
N TYR A 78 3.91 -4.45 -3.14
CA TYR A 78 2.68 -4.93 -2.50
C TYR A 78 1.61 -5.31 -3.52
N SER A 79 0.87 -6.37 -3.21
CA SER A 79 -0.32 -6.74 -3.98
C SER A 79 -1.41 -5.66 -3.87
N TYR A 80 -2.44 -5.73 -4.71
CA TYR A 80 -3.57 -4.81 -4.65
C TYR A 80 -4.22 -4.71 -3.27
N GLU A 81 -4.29 -3.51 -2.70
CA GLU A 81 -4.92 -3.22 -1.40
C GLU A 81 -5.88 -2.01 -1.50
N PRO A 82 -7.09 -2.18 -2.07
CA PRO A 82 -8.05 -1.06 -2.24
C PRO A 82 -8.52 -0.41 -0.94
N TRP A 83 -8.23 -1.03 0.20
CA TRP A 83 -8.58 -0.54 1.53
C TRP A 83 -7.47 0.33 2.15
N HIS A 84 -6.22 0.22 1.68
CA HIS A 84 -5.07 0.90 2.31
C HIS A 84 -4.94 2.31 1.73
N LEU A 85 -5.28 3.29 2.56
CA LEU A 85 -5.17 4.70 2.23
C LEU A 85 -3.93 5.31 2.85
N ARG A 86 -3.17 6.06 2.05
CA ARG A 86 -2.00 6.82 2.50
C ARG A 86 -2.29 8.30 2.42
N TYR A 87 -2.22 9.00 3.56
CA TYR A 87 -2.29 10.45 3.62
C TYR A 87 -0.98 11.08 3.14
N VAL A 88 -1.11 12.01 2.21
CA VAL A 88 0.00 12.77 1.61
C VAL A 88 -0.24 14.28 1.60
N GLY A 89 -1.40 14.74 2.09
CA GLY A 89 -1.83 16.13 2.01
C GLY A 89 -2.64 16.42 0.74
N ILE A 90 -3.44 17.48 0.78
CA ILE A 90 -4.41 17.80 -0.28
C ILE A 90 -3.71 18.16 -1.59
N GLU A 91 -2.63 18.92 -1.51
CA GLU A 91 -1.89 19.39 -2.69
C GLU A 91 -1.27 18.24 -3.46
N ILE A 92 -0.52 17.36 -2.77
CA ILE A 92 0.11 16.19 -3.39
C ILE A 92 -0.95 15.23 -3.93
N ALA A 93 -2.00 14.94 -3.16
CA ALA A 93 -3.04 14.01 -3.61
C ALA A 93 -3.79 14.54 -4.85
N ARG A 94 -4.02 15.87 -4.93
CA ARG A 94 -4.56 16.50 -6.14
C ARG A 94 -3.63 16.33 -7.33
N GLU A 95 -2.34 16.63 -7.18
CA GLU A 95 -1.36 16.45 -8.27
C GLU A 95 -1.27 14.99 -8.72
N TYR A 96 -1.35 14.06 -7.76
CA TYR A 96 -1.38 12.62 -8.02
C TYR A 96 -2.56 12.25 -8.93
N SER A 97 -3.76 12.74 -8.58
CA SER A 97 -4.99 12.51 -9.35
C SER A 97 -4.99 13.21 -10.72
N GLU A 98 -4.56 14.48 -10.79
CA GLU A 98 -4.63 15.28 -12.03
C GLU A 98 -3.63 14.81 -13.09
N ASN A 99 -2.49 14.27 -12.67
CA ASN A 99 -1.43 13.83 -13.57
C ASN A 99 -1.43 12.33 -13.86
N GLY A 100 -2.42 11.58 -13.33
CA GLY A 100 -2.50 10.13 -13.52
C GLY A 100 -1.28 9.39 -12.95
N ILE A 101 -0.83 9.81 -11.77
CA ILE A 101 0.28 9.16 -11.06
C ILE A 101 -0.32 8.00 -10.27
N HIS A 102 0.40 6.87 -10.25
CA HIS A 102 -0.10 5.62 -9.68
C HIS A 102 0.76 5.09 -8.53
N THR A 103 1.96 5.64 -8.31
CA THR A 103 2.77 5.32 -7.13
C THR A 103 3.48 6.54 -6.54
N LEU A 104 3.78 6.49 -5.24
CA LEU A 104 4.61 7.52 -4.60
C LEU A 104 6.08 7.45 -5.04
N GLU A 105 6.53 6.25 -5.39
CA GLU A 105 7.82 6.02 -6.02
C GLU A 105 7.95 6.84 -7.30
N ASP A 106 6.98 6.75 -8.22
CA ASP A 106 6.97 7.53 -9.46
C ASP A 106 6.85 9.03 -9.18
N TYR A 107 5.98 9.44 -8.25
CA TYR A 107 5.80 10.85 -7.88
C TYR A 107 7.12 11.52 -7.45
N TRP A 108 7.92 10.82 -6.63
CA TRP A 108 9.19 11.34 -6.12
C TRP A 108 10.41 10.94 -6.98
N SER A 109 10.19 10.31 -8.14
CA SER A 109 11.27 9.79 -9.00
C SER A 109 12.23 8.84 -8.24
N LEU A 110 11.68 8.02 -7.36
CA LEU A 110 12.41 6.98 -6.64
C LEU A 110 12.44 5.69 -7.48
N PRO A 111 13.48 4.85 -7.31
CA PRO A 111 13.48 3.54 -7.95
C PRO A 111 12.33 2.65 -7.43
N PRO A 112 11.88 1.66 -8.20
CA PRO A 112 10.96 0.62 -7.73
C PRO A 112 11.43 0.00 -6.41
N ALA A 113 10.50 -0.14 -5.47
CA ALA A 113 10.68 -0.80 -4.19
C ALA A 113 10.05 -2.20 -4.19
N GLU A 114 10.22 -2.95 -5.29
CA GLU A 114 9.64 -4.31 -5.46
C GLU A 114 10.06 -5.27 -4.35
N PHE A 115 11.29 -5.09 -3.84
CA PHE A 115 11.88 -5.92 -2.80
C PHE A 115 12.39 -5.07 -1.65
N TYR A 116 12.44 -5.69 -0.47
CA TYR A 116 13.22 -5.16 0.64
C TYR A 116 14.68 -5.09 0.21
N LEU A 117 15.35 -3.99 0.56
CA LEU A 117 16.80 -3.94 0.49
C LEU A 117 17.36 -5.16 1.23
N GLU A 118 18.39 -5.79 0.65
CA GLU A 118 19.09 -6.88 1.34
C GLU A 118 19.45 -6.37 2.74
N GLU A 119 18.99 -7.10 3.76
CA GLU A 119 19.44 -6.84 5.12
C GLU A 119 20.94 -7.06 5.08
N ILE A 120 21.74 -5.99 5.11
CA ILE A 120 23.19 -6.09 5.30
C ILE A 120 23.32 -6.82 6.63
N THR A 121 23.56 -8.13 6.56
CA THR A 121 23.82 -8.94 7.74
C THR A 121 24.96 -8.24 8.44
N ALA A 122 24.70 -7.75 9.66
CA ALA A 122 25.74 -7.20 10.50
C ALA A 122 26.94 -8.16 10.41
N SER A 123 28.07 -7.61 9.96
CA SER A 123 29.33 -8.32 9.75
C SER A 123 29.54 -9.33 10.89
N THR A 124 29.57 -10.62 10.57
CA THR A 124 30.00 -11.68 11.48
C THR A 124 31.52 -11.64 11.64
N ILE A 125 32.04 -10.50 12.08
CA ILE A 125 33.41 -10.35 12.55
C ILE A 125 33.32 -9.69 13.91
N ASP A 126 33.25 -10.53 14.93
CA ASP A 126 33.90 -10.34 16.24
C ASP A 126 34.75 -11.60 16.50
#